data_AF-A0A2S8F6C8-F1
#
_entry.id   AF-A0A2S8F6C8-F1
#
_cell.length_a   1.000
_cell.length_b   1.000
_cell.length_c   1.000
_cell.angle_alpha   90.00
_cell.angle_beta   90.00
_cell.angle_gamma   90.00
#
_symmetry.space_group_name_H-M   'P 1'
#
loop_
_entity.id
_entity.type
_entity.pdbx_description
1 polymer ?
#
loop_
_entity_poly.entity_id
_entity_poly.type
_entity_poly.pdbx_seq_one_letter_code
_entity_poly.pdbx_strand_id
1 'polypeptide(L)'
;MPDQHIFHETNPFASPELAEVDQQAFPNVPSGRVLWSCLVIGCVLNLLTSISYYSNSDVYFICKVLWSVPNFLYGVMYGLGLAMLTHAVIQRRFSTLSPGHWRLIVFLSLLGDELAWFVSLVLSTVLYLVFPVVTKESRAWRRHAWVMAAAYSLDLVRRGLVRVLEEVHTTGVRSLLGEYELLYGVMITINWGLLVLNLVAVILVLLGIRFDRQANIPRDSYHYAGLMLIVLVPWLHMAVYQIIITLAAYE
;
A
#
# COMPACT_ATOMS: atom_id res chain seq x y z
N MET A 1 -55.65 34.93 -15.96
CA MET A 1 -54.78 34.65 -14.80
C MET A 1 -53.41 35.19 -15.17
N PRO A 2 -52.84 36.15 -14.42
CA PRO A 2 -51.56 36.75 -14.81
C PRO A 2 -50.41 35.84 -14.36
N ASP A 3 -49.50 35.57 -15.30
CA ASP A 3 -48.26 34.82 -15.07
C ASP A 3 -47.35 35.60 -14.11
N GLN A 4 -47.14 35.04 -12.92
CA GLN A 4 -46.14 35.52 -11.99
C GLN A 4 -44.77 35.03 -12.44
N HIS A 5 -44.04 35.88 -13.15
CA HIS A 5 -42.60 35.73 -13.35
C HIS A 5 -41.90 35.88 -12.00
N ILE A 6 -41.56 34.76 -11.37
CA ILE A 6 -40.69 34.72 -10.20
C ILE A 6 -39.27 35.06 -10.69
N PHE A 7 -38.84 36.29 -10.44
CA PHE A 7 -37.44 36.66 -10.57
C PHE A 7 -36.67 35.95 -9.46
N HIS A 8 -35.87 34.94 -9.82
CA HIS A 8 -34.85 34.43 -8.93
C HIS A 8 -33.79 35.52 -8.74
N GLU A 9 -33.82 36.21 -7.61
CA GLU A 9 -32.71 37.02 -7.15
C GLU A 9 -31.47 36.12 -7.02
N THR A 10 -30.57 36.19 -7.99
CA THR A 10 -29.25 35.58 -7.90
C THR A 10 -28.48 36.33 -6.81
N ASN A 11 -28.46 35.76 -5.59
CA ASN A 11 -27.70 36.31 -4.48
C ASN A 11 -26.20 36.32 -4.86
N PRO A 12 -25.57 37.50 -5.04
CA PRO A 12 -24.17 37.61 -5.46
C PRO A 12 -23.19 37.18 -4.36
N PHE A 13 -23.68 36.94 -3.14
CA PHE A 13 -22.93 36.43 -2.01
C PHE A 13 -23.26 34.97 -1.68
N ALA A 14 -24.07 34.30 -2.51
CA ALA A 14 -24.23 32.86 -2.40
C ALA A 14 -22.84 32.23 -2.56
N SER A 15 -22.36 31.57 -1.51
CA SER A 15 -21.17 30.72 -1.63
C SER A 15 -21.44 29.75 -2.78
N PRO A 16 -20.46 29.53 -3.68
CA PRO A 16 -20.64 28.62 -4.80
C PRO A 16 -21.24 27.33 -4.22
N GLU A 17 -22.44 26.98 -4.69
CA GLU A 17 -23.07 25.73 -4.30
C GLU A 17 -22.00 24.67 -4.50
N LEU A 18 -21.60 24.05 -3.39
CA LEU A 18 -20.67 22.93 -3.39
C LEU A 18 -21.30 21.96 -4.36
N ALA A 19 -20.72 21.87 -5.56
CA ALA A 19 -21.21 20.99 -6.61
C ALA A 19 -21.54 19.67 -5.92
N GLU A 20 -22.83 19.30 -5.91
CA GLU A 20 -23.27 18.06 -5.29
C GLU A 20 -22.34 17.00 -5.84
N VAL A 21 -21.47 16.49 -4.97
CA VAL A 21 -20.51 15.47 -5.34
C VAL A 21 -21.41 14.33 -5.75
N ASP A 22 -21.51 14.10 -7.06
CA ASP A 22 -22.44 13.15 -7.67
C ASP A 22 -22.36 11.83 -6.88
N GLN A 23 -23.28 11.69 -5.92
CA GLN A 23 -23.25 10.62 -4.92
C GLN A 23 -23.63 9.29 -5.56
N GLN A 24 -23.99 9.29 -6.86
CA GLN A 24 -24.07 8.12 -7.71
C GLN A 24 -22.67 7.61 -8.12
N ALA A 25 -21.74 7.52 -7.17
CA ALA A 25 -20.54 6.74 -7.35
C ALA A 25 -20.91 5.26 -7.31
N PHE A 26 -21.15 4.67 -8.49
CA PHE A 26 -21.24 3.21 -8.65
C PHE A 26 -20.17 2.51 -7.79
N PRO A 27 -20.50 1.40 -7.13
CA PRO A 27 -19.50 0.64 -6.37
C PRO A 27 -18.36 0.28 -7.32
N ASN A 28 -17.13 0.72 -7.02
CA ASN A 28 -15.92 0.40 -7.79
C ASN A 28 -15.49 -1.04 -7.50
N VAL A 29 -16.42 -1.99 -7.71
CA VAL A 29 -16.26 -3.38 -7.36
C VAL A 29 -15.95 -4.15 -8.65
N PRO A 30 -14.83 -4.91 -8.70
CA PRO A 30 -14.53 -5.75 -9.85
C PRO A 30 -15.64 -6.80 -10.05
N SER A 31 -15.87 -7.20 -11.30
CA SER A 31 -16.79 -8.31 -11.56
C SER A 31 -16.27 -9.58 -10.88
N GLY A 32 -17.17 -10.44 -10.41
CA GLY A 32 -16.79 -11.65 -9.67
C GLY A 32 -15.80 -12.54 -10.45
N ARG A 33 -15.91 -12.59 -11.79
CA ARG A 33 -14.96 -13.31 -12.65
C ARG A 33 -13.56 -12.68 -12.62
N VAL A 34 -13.46 -11.36 -12.77
CA VAL A 34 -12.18 -10.65 -12.71
C VAL A 34 -11.55 -10.81 -11.33
N LEU A 35 -12.34 -10.65 -10.27
CA LEU A 35 -11.91 -10.82 -8.89
C LEU A 35 -11.30 -12.21 -8.66
N TRP A 36 -12.05 -13.28 -8.99
CA TRP A 36 -11.58 -14.64 -8.80
C TRP A 36 -10.32 -14.96 -9.60
N SER A 37 -10.29 -14.57 -10.88
CA SER A 37 -9.10 -14.78 -11.72
C SER A 37 -7.88 -14.06 -11.15
N CYS A 38 -8.01 -12.80 -10.75
CA CYS A 38 -6.91 -12.04 -10.16
C CYS A 38 -6.48 -12.58 -8.79
N LEU A 39 -7.40 -13.06 -7.94
CA LEU A 39 -7.07 -13.72 -6.67
C LEU A 39 -6.24 -14.98 -6.89
N VAL A 40 -6.64 -15.84 -7.83
CA VAL A 40 -5.88 -17.04 -8.19
C VAL A 40 -4.49 -16.65 -8.70
N ILE A 41 -4.41 -15.69 -9.62
CA ILE A 41 -3.14 -15.21 -10.16
C ILE A 41 -2.23 -14.68 -9.03
N GLY A 42 -2.74 -13.84 -8.13
CA GLY A 42 -1.98 -13.30 -7.01
C GLY A 42 -1.44 -14.37 -6.07
N CYS A 43 -2.27 -15.37 -5.73
CA CYS A 43 -1.86 -16.49 -4.89
C CYS A 43 -0.81 -17.38 -5.56
N VAL A 44 -0.99 -17.68 -6.85
CA VAL A 44 -0.03 -18.50 -7.61
C VAL A 44 1.30 -17.78 -7.76
N LEU A 45 1.29 -16.50 -8.15
CA LEU A 45 2.53 -15.73 -8.30
C LEU A 45 3.28 -15.63 -6.96
N ASN A 46 2.59 -15.38 -5.85
CA ASN A 46 3.24 -15.32 -4.55
C ASN A 46 3.76 -16.68 -4.05
N LEU A 47 3.08 -17.78 -4.41
CA LEU A 47 3.59 -19.12 -4.12
C LEU A 47 4.87 -19.39 -4.93
N LEU A 48 4.90 -18.99 -6.20
CA LEU A 48 6.07 -19.16 -7.08
C LEU A 48 7.28 -18.37 -6.57
N THR A 49 7.11 -17.13 -6.10
CA THR A 49 8.21 -16.35 -5.52
C THR A 49 8.74 -16.97 -4.22
N SER A 50 7.90 -17.69 -3.50
CA SER A 50 8.26 -18.35 -2.23
C SER A 50 8.69 -19.81 -2.37
N ILE A 51 8.74 -20.35 -3.59
CA ILE A 51 8.90 -21.80 -3.78
C ILE A 51 10.23 -22.33 -3.27
N SER A 52 11.29 -21.51 -3.37
CA SER A 52 12.63 -21.84 -2.84
C SER A 52 12.56 -22.16 -1.36
N TYR A 53 11.86 -21.35 -0.56
CA TYR A 53 11.67 -21.56 0.87
C TYR A 53 10.93 -22.87 1.17
N TYR A 54 9.83 -23.16 0.45
CA TYR A 54 9.07 -24.40 0.67
C TYR A 54 9.84 -25.65 0.20
N SER A 55 10.67 -25.51 -0.84
CA SER A 55 11.49 -26.61 -1.37
C SER A 55 12.73 -26.91 -0.54
N ASN A 56 13.16 -25.99 0.33
CA ASN A 56 14.37 -26.16 1.13
C ASN A 56 14.17 -27.28 2.17
N SER A 57 14.95 -28.35 2.08
CA SER A 57 14.91 -29.51 3.01
C SER A 57 15.33 -29.15 4.43
N ASP A 58 16.15 -28.11 4.58
CA ASP A 58 16.77 -27.72 5.84
C ASP A 58 15.81 -26.91 6.72
N VAL A 59 14.70 -26.45 6.14
CA VAL A 59 13.64 -25.73 6.87
C VAL A 59 12.63 -26.72 7.40
N TYR A 60 12.40 -26.68 8.72
CA TYR A 60 11.41 -27.52 9.38
C TYR A 60 10.00 -27.36 8.82
N PHE A 61 9.25 -28.46 8.82
CA PHE A 61 7.87 -28.48 8.37
C PHE A 61 7.00 -27.46 9.11
N ILE A 62 7.16 -27.32 10.43
CA ILE A 62 6.40 -26.35 11.23
C ILE A 62 6.66 -24.91 10.79
N CYS A 63 7.90 -24.55 10.46
CA CYS A 63 8.25 -23.23 9.94
C CYS A 63 7.59 -22.96 8.59
N LYS A 64 7.56 -23.96 7.70
CA LYS A 64 6.84 -23.89 6.41
C LYS A 64 5.34 -23.66 6.60
N VAL A 65 4.71 -24.38 7.53
CA VAL A 65 3.28 -24.20 7.84
C VAL A 65 3.02 -22.80 8.40
N LEU A 66 3.84 -22.32 9.35
CA LEU A 66 3.70 -20.99 9.91
C LEU A 66 3.87 -19.90 8.84
N TRP A 67 4.84 -20.05 7.93
CA TRP A 67 5.08 -19.14 6.82
C TRP A 67 3.93 -19.12 5.79
N SER A 68 3.21 -20.24 5.63
CA SER A 68 2.14 -20.37 4.64
C SER A 68 0.99 -19.40 4.82
N VAL A 69 0.65 -19.04 6.06
CA VAL A 69 -0.48 -18.17 6.36
C VAL A 69 -0.24 -16.72 5.91
N PRO A 70 0.80 -16.00 6.39
CA PRO A 70 1.06 -14.65 5.90
C PRO A 70 1.37 -14.65 4.40
N ASN A 71 2.01 -15.70 3.89
CA ASN A 71 2.28 -15.83 2.46
C ASN A 71 0.98 -15.92 1.63
N PHE A 72 0.03 -16.75 2.05
CA PHE A 72 -1.28 -16.81 1.40
C PHE A 72 -1.99 -15.45 1.42
N LEU A 73 -1.93 -14.73 2.55
CA LEU A 73 -2.55 -13.41 2.67
C LEU A 73 -1.89 -12.37 1.75
N TYR A 74 -0.56 -12.40 1.55
CA TYR A 74 0.08 -11.57 0.52
C TYR A 74 -0.42 -11.89 -0.88
N GLY A 75 -0.57 -13.18 -1.21
CA GLY A 75 -1.18 -13.62 -2.47
C GLY A 75 -2.59 -13.04 -2.68
N VAL A 76 -3.43 -13.08 -1.64
CA VAL A 76 -4.77 -12.46 -1.65
C VAL A 76 -4.66 -10.95 -1.88
N MET A 77 -3.76 -10.26 -1.18
CA MET A 77 -3.58 -8.81 -1.35
C MET A 77 -3.14 -8.42 -2.76
N TYR A 78 -2.20 -9.16 -3.35
CA TYR A 78 -1.78 -8.94 -4.74
C TYR A 78 -2.94 -9.18 -5.70
N GLY A 79 -3.73 -10.24 -5.47
CA GLY A 79 -4.90 -10.51 -6.29
C GLY A 79 -5.97 -9.43 -6.20
N LEU A 80 -6.22 -8.89 -4.99
CA LEU A 80 -7.12 -7.75 -4.81
C LEU A 80 -6.58 -6.49 -5.50
N GLY A 81 -5.30 -6.18 -5.35
CA GLY A 81 -4.65 -5.06 -6.04
C GLY A 81 -4.76 -5.16 -7.56
N LEU A 82 -4.51 -6.35 -8.11
CA LEU A 82 -4.63 -6.62 -9.54
C LEU A 82 -6.07 -6.55 -10.03
N ALA A 83 -7.03 -7.03 -9.25
CA ALA A 83 -8.46 -6.94 -9.59
C ALA A 83 -8.92 -5.48 -9.66
N MET A 84 -8.53 -4.66 -8.67
CA MET A 84 -8.85 -3.24 -8.62
C MET A 84 -8.19 -2.47 -9.77
N LEU A 85 -6.91 -2.76 -10.06
CA LEU A 85 -6.19 -2.15 -11.18
C LEU A 85 -6.87 -2.50 -12.51
N THR A 86 -7.15 -3.78 -12.73
CA THR A 86 -7.79 -4.27 -13.96
C THR A 86 -9.16 -3.61 -14.16
N HIS A 87 -9.97 -3.55 -13.10
CA HIS A 87 -11.27 -2.89 -13.14
C HIS A 87 -11.14 -1.40 -13.45
N ALA A 88 -10.23 -0.68 -12.79
CA ALA A 88 -9.99 0.75 -13.00
C ALA A 88 -9.51 1.06 -14.42
N VAL A 89 -8.62 0.24 -14.98
CA VAL A 89 -8.14 0.34 -16.36
C VAL A 89 -9.29 0.14 -17.36
N ILE A 90 -10.04 -0.96 -17.23
CA ILE A 90 -11.13 -1.31 -18.16
C ILE A 90 -12.21 -0.24 -18.15
N GLN A 91 -12.58 0.26 -16.97
CA GLN A 91 -13.63 1.26 -16.82
C GLN A 91 -13.13 2.70 -17.02
N ARG A 92 -11.81 2.92 -17.11
CA ARG A 92 -11.15 4.24 -17.14
C ARG A 92 -11.55 5.15 -15.97
N ARG A 93 -11.73 4.56 -14.78
CA ARG A 93 -12.25 5.21 -13.56
C ARG A 93 -11.20 5.29 -12.43
N PHE A 94 -9.99 5.75 -12.73
CA PHE A 94 -8.95 5.91 -11.71
C PHE A 94 -9.26 6.97 -10.66
N SER A 95 -9.99 8.02 -11.04
CA SER A 95 -10.33 9.16 -10.17
C SER A 95 -11.39 8.83 -9.11
N THR A 96 -12.14 7.74 -9.28
CA THR A 96 -13.17 7.29 -8.34
C THR A 96 -12.64 6.31 -7.29
N LEU A 97 -11.40 5.82 -7.47
CA LEU A 97 -10.80 4.87 -6.56
C LEU A 97 -10.56 5.50 -5.18
N SER A 98 -11.06 4.80 -4.17
CA SER A 98 -10.84 5.17 -2.78
C SER A 98 -9.37 4.95 -2.37
N PRO A 99 -8.91 5.57 -1.26
CA PRO A 99 -7.53 5.43 -0.79
C PRO A 99 -7.12 3.97 -0.54
N GLY A 100 -8.01 3.15 0.02
CA GLY A 100 -7.75 1.72 0.22
C GLY A 100 -7.50 0.96 -1.10
N HIS A 101 -8.24 1.30 -2.17
CA HIS A 101 -8.01 0.71 -3.49
C HIS A 101 -6.62 1.04 -4.03
N TRP A 102 -6.26 2.33 -3.97
CA TRP A 102 -4.94 2.77 -4.42
C TRP A 102 -3.84 2.09 -3.64
N ARG A 103 -3.98 1.92 -2.33
CA ARG A 103 -2.99 1.18 -1.55
C ARG A 103 -2.86 -0.27 -2.01
N LEU A 104 -3.96 -0.98 -2.29
CA LEU A 104 -3.91 -2.34 -2.83
C LEU A 104 -3.20 -2.40 -4.19
N ILE A 105 -3.52 -1.45 -5.09
CA ILE A 105 -2.88 -1.35 -6.41
C ILE A 105 -1.39 -1.07 -6.27
N VAL A 106 -1.01 -0.15 -5.39
CA VAL A 106 0.42 0.13 -5.16
C VAL A 106 1.09 -1.08 -4.53
N PHE A 107 0.44 -1.79 -3.61
CA PHE A 107 1.00 -2.99 -3.00
C PHE A 107 1.34 -4.08 -4.01
N LEU A 108 0.62 -4.15 -5.14
CA LEU A 108 0.95 -5.04 -6.26
C LEU A 108 2.38 -4.85 -6.78
N SER A 109 2.91 -3.62 -6.74
CA SER A 109 4.27 -3.35 -7.22
C SER A 109 5.33 -4.11 -6.43
N LEU A 110 5.09 -4.42 -5.15
CA LEU A 110 6.01 -5.20 -4.31
C LEU A 110 6.22 -6.63 -4.83
N LEU A 111 5.26 -7.20 -5.57
CA LEU A 111 5.49 -8.48 -6.26
C LEU A 111 6.67 -8.39 -7.24
N GLY A 112 6.88 -7.21 -7.82
CA GLY A 112 8.01 -6.92 -8.69
C GLY A 112 9.34 -6.81 -7.96
N ASP A 113 9.39 -6.65 -6.62
CA ASP A 113 10.66 -6.62 -5.89
C ASP A 113 11.45 -7.92 -6.08
N GLU A 114 10.73 -9.04 -6.16
CA GLU A 114 11.30 -10.39 -6.36
C GLU A 114 11.80 -10.62 -7.80
N LEU A 115 11.17 -9.97 -8.80
CA LEU A 115 11.48 -10.17 -10.22
C LEU A 115 12.48 -9.15 -10.76
N ALA A 116 12.24 -7.87 -10.44
CA ALA A 116 12.99 -6.73 -10.93
C ALA A 116 12.78 -5.54 -9.98
N TRP A 117 13.49 -5.54 -8.86
CA TRP A 117 13.36 -4.53 -7.80
C TRP A 117 13.37 -3.09 -8.28
N PHE A 118 14.18 -2.75 -9.30
CA PHE A 118 14.21 -1.39 -9.85
C PHE A 118 12.91 -1.02 -10.57
N VAL A 119 12.28 -1.96 -11.28
CA VAL A 119 11.01 -1.75 -11.98
C VAL A 119 9.89 -1.56 -10.96
N SER A 120 9.85 -2.41 -9.93
CA SER A 120 8.94 -2.24 -8.80
C SER A 120 9.09 -0.86 -8.19
N LEU A 121 10.32 -0.46 -7.85
CA LEU A 121 10.65 0.83 -7.26
C LEU A 121 10.10 2.01 -8.06
N VAL A 122 10.38 2.04 -9.37
CA VAL A 122 9.90 3.12 -10.25
C VAL A 122 8.37 3.10 -10.31
N LEU A 123 7.77 1.92 -10.46
CA LEU A 123 6.32 1.78 -10.57
C LEU A 123 5.60 2.24 -9.29
N SER A 124 6.02 1.77 -8.12
CA SER A 124 5.40 2.17 -6.85
C SER A 124 5.52 3.68 -6.64
N THR A 125 6.68 4.26 -6.93
CA THR A 125 6.95 5.70 -6.75
C THR A 125 6.01 6.51 -7.64
N VAL A 126 5.91 6.13 -8.93
CA VAL A 126 4.99 6.78 -9.87
C VAL A 126 3.55 6.65 -9.38
N LEU A 127 3.10 5.46 -8.98
CA LEU A 127 1.73 5.25 -8.50
C LEU A 127 1.42 6.07 -7.23
N TYR A 128 2.36 6.15 -6.29
CA TYR A 128 2.21 6.96 -5.08
C TYR A 128 2.21 8.46 -5.35
N LEU A 129 2.93 8.95 -6.37
CA LEU A 129 2.93 10.36 -6.76
C LEU A 129 1.71 10.74 -7.60
N VAL A 130 1.22 9.82 -8.44
CA VAL A 130 0.03 10.04 -9.29
C VAL A 130 -1.24 10.07 -8.45
N PHE A 131 -1.36 9.23 -7.42
CA PHE A 131 -2.59 9.13 -6.63
C PHE A 131 -3.05 10.48 -6.00
N PRO A 132 -2.21 11.22 -5.25
CA PRO A 132 -2.60 12.51 -4.65
C PRO A 132 -3.02 13.58 -5.67
N VAL A 133 -2.58 13.43 -6.93
CA VAL A 133 -2.85 14.35 -8.05
C VAL A 133 -4.17 14.01 -8.74
N VAL A 134 -4.47 12.71 -8.91
CA VAL A 134 -5.65 12.24 -9.68
C VAL A 134 -6.89 12.04 -8.80
N THR A 135 -6.71 11.84 -7.50
CA THR A 135 -7.81 11.52 -6.59
C THR A 135 -8.71 12.73 -6.29
N LYS A 136 -10.03 12.50 -6.27
CA LYS A 136 -11.04 13.47 -5.82
C LYS A 136 -11.34 13.38 -4.31
N GLU A 137 -10.51 12.65 -3.57
CA GLU A 137 -10.70 12.39 -2.15
C GLU A 137 -10.49 13.62 -1.25
N SER A 138 -10.96 13.50 -0.01
CA SER A 138 -10.85 14.56 1.00
C SER A 138 -9.40 14.99 1.25
N ARG A 139 -9.22 16.22 1.79
CA ARG A 139 -7.88 16.73 2.13
C ARG A 139 -7.13 15.81 3.11
N ALA A 140 -7.83 15.13 4.02
CA ALA A 140 -7.23 14.18 4.95
C ALA A 140 -6.64 12.97 4.21
N TRP A 141 -7.40 12.39 3.28
CA TRP A 141 -6.95 11.27 2.45
C TRP A 141 -5.82 11.64 1.49
N ARG A 142 -5.84 12.85 0.94
CA ARG A 142 -4.72 13.36 0.13
C ARG A 142 -3.45 13.55 0.96
N ARG A 143 -3.54 14.07 2.19
CA ARG A 143 -2.39 14.16 3.10
C ARG A 143 -1.86 12.78 3.46
N HIS A 144 -2.76 11.83 3.76
CA HIS A 144 -2.40 10.44 4.00
C HIS A 144 -1.62 9.85 2.82
N ALA A 145 -2.11 10.07 1.59
CA ALA A 145 -1.45 9.63 0.37
C ALA A 145 -0.01 10.16 0.25
N TRP A 146 0.19 11.46 0.50
CA TRP A 146 1.51 12.08 0.49
C TRP A 146 2.44 11.51 1.58
N VAL A 147 1.92 11.27 2.78
CA VAL A 147 2.70 10.65 3.87
C VAL A 147 3.13 9.24 3.48
N MET A 148 2.24 8.45 2.87
CA MET A 148 2.58 7.11 2.38
C MET A 148 3.61 7.15 1.25
N ALA A 149 3.49 8.09 0.31
CA ALA A 149 4.46 8.29 -0.76
C ALA A 149 5.87 8.64 -0.23
N ALA A 150 5.92 9.50 0.79
CA ALA A 150 7.16 9.88 1.47
C ALA A 150 7.74 8.69 2.25
N ALA A 151 6.93 7.98 3.02
CA ALA A 151 7.35 6.79 3.78
C ALA A 151 7.90 5.71 2.85
N TYR A 152 7.23 5.45 1.73
CA TYR A 152 7.66 4.47 0.77
C TYR A 152 8.98 4.87 0.09
N SER A 153 9.09 6.12 -0.38
CA SER A 153 10.34 6.64 -0.94
C SER A 153 11.51 6.52 0.04
N LEU A 154 11.26 6.76 1.33
CA LEU A 154 12.28 6.65 2.37
C LEU A 154 12.68 5.18 2.64
N ASP A 155 11.73 4.24 2.63
CA ASP A 155 12.01 2.80 2.75
C ASP A 155 12.82 2.29 1.55
N LEU A 156 12.54 2.80 0.35
CA LEU A 156 13.34 2.49 -0.85
C LEU A 156 14.79 2.95 -0.71
N VAL A 157 15.01 4.19 -0.27
CA VAL A 157 16.37 4.71 -0.02
C VAL A 157 17.07 3.84 1.03
N ARG A 158 16.38 3.49 2.11
CA ARG A 158 16.91 2.58 3.14
C ARG A 158 17.35 1.24 2.55
N ARG A 159 16.51 0.58 1.76
CA ARG A 159 16.83 -0.73 1.15
C ARG A 159 18.02 -0.64 0.21
N GLY A 160 18.12 0.44 -0.57
CA GLY A 160 19.28 0.72 -1.41
C GLY A 160 20.57 0.84 -0.59
N LEU A 161 20.54 1.61 0.51
CA LEU A 161 21.69 1.77 1.40
C LEU A 161 22.10 0.44 2.07
N VAL A 162 21.14 -0.38 2.50
CA VAL A 162 21.41 -1.72 3.07
C VAL A 162 22.15 -2.61 2.07
N ARG A 163 21.73 -2.64 0.80
CA ARG A 163 22.40 -3.46 -0.22
C ARG A 163 23.82 -2.98 -0.51
N VAL A 164 24.02 -1.66 -0.61
CA VAL A 164 25.36 -1.09 -0.76
C VAL A 164 26.25 -1.50 0.41
N LEU A 165 25.73 -1.46 1.63
CA LEU A 165 26.47 -1.91 2.81
C LEU A 165 26.85 -3.40 2.76
N GLU A 166 25.91 -4.26 2.39
CA GLU A 166 26.14 -5.71 2.24
C GLU A 166 27.20 -6.01 1.17
N GLU A 167 27.18 -5.28 0.04
CA GLU A 167 28.15 -5.44 -1.04
C GLU A 167 29.57 -4.99 -0.62
N VAL A 168 29.69 -3.87 0.10
CA VAL A 168 31.01 -3.44 0.60
C VAL A 168 31.51 -4.38 1.70
N HIS A 169 30.63 -4.92 2.54
CA HIS A 169 31.01 -5.90 3.56
C HIS A 169 31.56 -7.19 2.95
N THR A 170 30.91 -7.70 1.90
CA THR A 170 31.28 -8.96 1.23
C THR A 170 32.54 -8.84 0.37
N THR A 171 32.83 -7.65 -0.20
CA THR A 171 34.04 -7.40 -1.01
C THR A 171 35.32 -7.15 -0.19
N GLY A 172 35.23 -7.11 1.13
CA GLY A 172 36.41 -7.12 2.01
C GLY A 172 37.18 -5.80 2.08
N VAL A 173 36.61 -4.68 1.62
CA VAL A 173 37.19 -3.33 1.72
C VAL A 173 37.09 -2.83 3.18
N ARG A 174 37.82 -3.48 4.09
CA ARG A 174 37.81 -3.23 5.54
C ARG A 174 38.46 -1.90 5.96
N SER A 175 39.14 -1.18 5.06
CA SER A 175 39.89 0.05 5.42
C SER A 175 39.02 1.30 5.64
N LEU A 176 37.69 1.20 5.50
CA LEU A 176 36.73 2.30 5.65
C LEU A 176 35.98 2.30 7.00
N LEU A 177 36.53 1.66 8.04
CA LEU A 177 35.88 1.45 9.35
C LEU A 177 35.38 2.73 10.06
N GLY A 178 35.87 3.92 9.73
CA GLY A 178 35.37 5.21 10.25
C GLY A 178 34.17 5.80 9.49
N GLU A 179 33.91 5.37 8.24
CA GLU A 179 32.81 5.92 7.41
C GLU A 179 31.47 5.18 7.61
N TYR A 180 31.51 4.00 8.25
CA TYR A 180 30.29 3.23 8.53
C TYR A 180 29.48 3.77 9.70
N GLU A 181 30.07 4.51 10.65
CA GLU A 181 29.31 5.11 11.74
C GLU A 181 28.32 6.15 11.22
N LEU A 182 28.72 6.95 10.22
CA LEU A 182 27.84 7.92 9.58
C LEU A 182 26.72 7.22 8.80
N LEU A 183 27.05 6.18 8.03
CA LEU A 183 26.06 5.44 7.26
C LEU A 183 25.08 4.66 8.16
N TYR A 184 25.57 4.10 9.27
CA TYR A 184 24.75 3.48 10.31
C TYR A 184 23.86 4.51 11.01
N GLY A 185 24.40 5.69 11.33
CA GLY A 185 23.63 6.82 11.86
C GLY A 185 22.53 7.30 10.90
N VAL A 186 22.81 7.36 9.61
CA VAL A 186 21.81 7.65 8.55
C VAL A 186 20.72 6.59 8.53
N MET A 187 21.07 5.30 8.57
CA MET A 187 20.09 4.21 8.62
C MET A 187 19.20 4.26 9.86
N ILE A 188 19.78 4.51 11.04
CA ILE A 188 19.02 4.69 12.29
C ILE A 188 18.04 5.86 12.13
N THR A 189 18.52 6.99 11.60
CA THR A 189 17.69 8.18 11.38
C THR A 189 16.54 7.89 10.41
N ILE A 190 16.81 7.16 9.32
CA ILE A 190 15.79 6.72 8.37
C ILE A 190 14.77 5.81 9.06
N ASN A 191 15.20 4.84 9.86
CA ASN A 191 14.29 3.94 10.59
C ASN A 191 13.36 4.70 11.55
N TRP A 192 13.89 5.68 12.30
CA TRP A 192 13.07 6.55 13.15
C TRP A 192 12.11 7.40 12.33
N GLY A 193 12.55 7.96 11.20
CA GLY A 193 11.69 8.68 10.26
C GLY A 193 10.55 7.81 9.75
N LEU A 194 10.84 6.57 9.33
CA LEU A 194 9.83 5.59 8.90
C LEU A 194 8.84 5.25 10.02
N LEU A 195 9.30 5.08 11.26
CA LEU A 195 8.43 4.83 12.41
C LEU A 195 7.44 5.99 12.61
N VAL A 196 7.95 7.23 12.62
CA VAL A 196 7.13 8.43 12.79
C VAL A 196 6.13 8.58 11.64
N LEU A 197 6.58 8.40 10.39
CA LEU A 197 5.69 8.48 9.22
C LEU A 197 4.59 7.42 9.25
N ASN A 198 4.89 6.19 9.66
CA ASN A 198 3.88 5.14 9.81
C ASN A 198 2.86 5.47 10.92
N LEU A 199 3.30 6.02 12.05
CA LEU A 199 2.40 6.48 13.11
C LEU A 199 1.46 7.60 12.60
N VAL A 200 2.03 8.59 11.91
CA VAL A 200 1.25 9.68 11.29
C VAL A 200 0.26 9.12 10.27
N ALA A 201 0.67 8.16 9.45
CA ALA A 201 -0.21 7.50 8.49
C ALA A 201 -1.40 6.81 9.18
N VAL A 202 -1.18 6.09 10.28
CA VAL A 202 -2.27 5.47 11.05
C VAL A 202 -3.22 6.52 11.61
N ILE A 203 -2.71 7.60 12.19
CA ILE A 203 -3.53 8.70 12.70
C ILE A 203 -4.38 9.31 11.57
N LEU A 204 -3.79 9.55 10.40
CA LEU A 204 -4.50 10.09 9.23
C LEU A 204 -5.56 9.13 8.69
N VAL A 205 -5.34 7.80 8.74
CA VAL A 205 -6.37 6.80 8.42
C VAL A 205 -7.54 6.91 9.40
N LEU A 206 -7.28 6.98 10.71
CA LEU A 206 -8.34 7.09 11.73
C LEU A 206 -9.13 8.39 11.58
N LEU A 207 -8.45 9.51 11.33
CA LEU A 207 -9.11 10.79 11.03
C LEU A 207 -9.91 10.72 9.73
N GLY A 208 -9.37 10.12 8.67
CA GLY A 208 -10.05 9.90 7.40
C GLY A 208 -11.34 9.09 7.57
N ILE A 209 -11.29 7.97 8.30
CA ILE A 209 -12.46 7.15 8.62
C ILE A 209 -13.48 7.95 9.43
N ARG A 210 -13.05 8.73 10.42
CA ARG A 210 -13.94 9.57 11.22
C ARG A 210 -14.64 10.62 10.35
N PHE A 211 -13.91 11.30 9.45
CA PHE A 211 -14.48 12.28 8.54
C PHE A 211 -15.45 11.65 7.54
N ASP A 212 -15.10 10.50 6.97
CA ASP A 212 -16.00 9.77 6.07
C ASP A 212 -17.30 9.38 6.77
N ARG A 213 -17.22 8.92 8.04
CA ARG A 213 -18.40 8.63 8.86
C ARG A 213 -19.24 9.87 9.15
N GLN A 214 -18.60 10.99 9.50
CA GLN A 214 -19.31 12.25 9.76
C GLN A 214 -19.98 12.81 8.51
N ALA A 215 -19.39 12.59 7.34
CA ALA A 215 -19.92 13.01 6.05
C ALA A 215 -20.85 11.97 5.40
N ASN A 216 -21.15 10.85 6.07
CA ASN A 216 -21.93 9.73 5.54
C ASN A 216 -21.46 9.23 4.16
N ILE A 217 -20.15 9.25 3.92
CA ILE A 217 -19.57 8.77 2.66
C ILE A 217 -19.57 7.23 2.68
N PRO A 218 -20.33 6.56 1.80
CA PRO A 218 -20.30 5.11 1.73
C PRO A 218 -18.94 4.64 1.22
N ARG A 219 -18.34 3.68 1.93
CA ARG A 219 -17.09 3.01 1.53
C ARG A 219 -17.36 1.53 1.36
N ASP A 220 -16.83 0.95 0.29
CA ASP A 220 -16.92 -0.49 0.05
C ASP A 220 -15.95 -1.28 0.94
N SER A 221 -16.12 -2.61 0.94
CA SER A 221 -15.27 -3.52 1.72
C SER A 221 -13.81 -3.53 1.26
N TYR A 222 -13.53 -3.24 -0.02
CA TYR A 222 -12.17 -3.25 -0.57
C TYR A 222 -11.35 -2.06 -0.10
N HIS A 223 -12.00 -0.92 0.10
CA HIS A 223 -11.41 0.22 0.79
C HIS A 223 -10.85 -0.20 2.17
N TYR A 224 -11.68 -0.82 2.99
CA TYR A 224 -11.27 -1.25 4.34
C TYR A 224 -10.26 -2.38 4.30
N ALA A 225 -10.38 -3.33 3.37
CA ALA A 225 -9.39 -4.39 3.15
C ALA A 225 -8.02 -3.78 2.81
N GLY A 226 -7.97 -2.78 1.92
CA GLY A 226 -6.73 -2.09 1.58
C GLY A 226 -6.11 -1.29 2.73
N LEU A 227 -6.92 -0.76 3.64
CA LEU A 227 -6.41 -0.12 4.85
C LEU A 227 -5.88 -1.14 5.87
N MET A 228 -6.60 -2.23 6.09
CA MET A 228 -6.30 -3.21 7.14
C MET A 228 -5.22 -4.20 6.73
N LEU A 229 -5.35 -4.85 5.56
CA LEU A 229 -4.45 -5.93 5.15
C LEU A 229 -3.02 -5.42 4.95
N ILE A 230 -2.85 -4.21 4.41
CA ILE A 230 -1.52 -3.61 4.19
C ILE A 230 -0.80 -3.31 5.51
N VAL A 231 -1.52 -3.19 6.62
CA VAL A 231 -0.91 -3.07 7.95
C VAL A 231 -0.75 -4.45 8.57
N LEU A 232 -1.83 -5.24 8.64
CA LEU A 232 -1.85 -6.49 9.39
C LEU A 232 -0.95 -7.58 8.79
N VAL A 233 -0.92 -7.72 7.47
CA VAL A 233 -0.20 -8.82 6.82
C VAL A 233 1.32 -8.68 6.98
N PRO A 234 1.94 -7.50 6.76
CA PRO A 234 3.35 -7.31 7.08
C PRO A 234 3.70 -7.56 8.54
N TRP A 235 2.85 -7.12 9.48
CA TRP A 235 3.06 -7.37 10.90
C TRP A 235 2.99 -8.85 11.25
N LEU A 236 1.99 -9.56 10.71
CA LEU A 236 1.87 -11.02 10.89
C LEU A 236 3.09 -11.74 10.30
N HIS A 237 3.52 -11.35 9.10
CA HIS A 237 4.70 -11.91 8.45
C HIS A 237 5.96 -11.72 9.30
N MET A 238 6.18 -10.51 9.84
CA MET A 238 7.29 -10.23 10.74
C MET A 238 7.22 -11.03 12.05
N ALA A 239 6.04 -11.17 12.64
CA ALA A 239 5.86 -11.96 13.86
C ALA A 239 6.18 -13.44 13.61
N VAL A 240 5.69 -14.00 12.51
CA VAL A 240 5.99 -15.38 12.09
C VAL A 240 7.49 -15.56 11.84
N TYR A 241 8.12 -14.62 11.15
CA TYR A 241 9.57 -14.64 10.91
C TYR A 241 10.37 -14.69 12.22
N GLN A 242 10.00 -13.87 13.21
CA GLN A 242 10.67 -13.87 14.52
C GLN A 242 10.48 -15.19 15.28
N ILE A 243 9.29 -15.80 15.20
CA ILE A 243 9.04 -17.12 15.79
C ILE A 243 9.95 -18.17 15.14
N ILE A 244 10.06 -18.16 13.81
CA ILE A 244 10.93 -19.10 13.07
C ILE A 244 12.39 -18.94 13.46
N ILE A 245 12.91 -17.71 13.53
CA ILE A 245 14.29 -17.45 13.99
C ILE A 245 14.49 -17.98 15.41
N THR A 246 13.53 -17.71 16.30
CA THR A 246 13.61 -18.13 17.70
C THR A 246 13.66 -19.64 17.81
N LEU A 247 12.80 -20.36 17.08
CA LEU A 247 12.81 -21.83 17.05
C LEU A 247 14.15 -22.38 16.53
N ALA A 248 14.69 -21.77 15.47
CA ALA A 248 15.98 -22.19 14.90
C ALA A 248 17.19 -21.92 15.84
N ALA A 249 17.06 -21.03 16.83
CA ALA A 249 18.14 -20.71 17.77
C ALA A 249 18.20 -21.65 18.99
N TYR A 250 17.15 -22.43 19.25
CA TYR A 250 17.07 -23.36 20.39
C TYR A 250 17.40 -24.81 20.02
N GLU A 251 17.90 -25.03 18.80
CA GLU A 251 18.34 -26.31 18.27
C GLU A 251 19.82 -26.27 17.92
#